data_AF-A0A1I3JST8-F1
#
_entry.id   AF-A0A1I3JST8-F1
#
_cell.length_a   1.000
_cell.length_b   1.000
_cell.length_c   1.000
_cell.angle_alpha   90.00
_cell.angle_beta   90.00
_cell.angle_gamma   90.00
#
_symmetry.space_group_name_H-M   'P 1'
#
loop_
_entity.id
_entity.type
_entity.pdbx_description
1 polymer ?
#
loop_
_entity_poly.entity_id
_entity_poly.type
_entity_poly.pdbx_seq_one_letter_code
_entity_poly.pdbx_strand_id
1 'polypeptide(L)'
;MKPSEHDRWQAEVARRLGQGVDLEFSLAQFARAVDAAPTDPALQRFLAGLVEAAAAAPIDAWRCPMPDCARLLPAGVASTLCPFCQADYKYEGVAPAREQHYRLVGETSRDIRWVIVIHGMNSRAKWQEAFSWEIANRLSYSAPVLIYKYGWATIDVFARWLHRRLARRLGERMRIAIEQARQSRHPAQPDIIAHSFGTLLLSQVLEDPAFADLRFGRIITAASIVRPDFDWDRLVADGRVEAVLNHVGGQDAAVPYAQYAIPGAGPGGVVGYQGQAVLNVRADSFGHSSFFIPENLSLLISRQGLWHGFLTRPLAHFHPPGAFVAEPHWQPAPLLTRLCTRAMAYALFAVLAPFSWLRRRLDP
;
A
#
# COMPACT_ATOMS: atom_id res chain seq x y z
N MET A 1 -6.70 22.46 27.21
CA MET A 1 -6.79 23.76 26.50
C MET A 1 -7.46 23.48 25.16
N LYS A 2 -8.51 24.21 24.78
CA LYS A 2 -9.13 23.99 23.45
C LYS A 2 -8.13 24.47 22.37
N PRO A 3 -7.91 23.71 21.28
CA PRO A 3 -7.04 24.15 20.19
C PRO A 3 -7.54 25.47 19.62
N SER A 4 -6.61 26.34 19.19
CA SER A 4 -6.99 27.61 18.56
C SER A 4 -7.67 27.37 17.21
N GLU A 5 -8.38 28.38 16.70
CA GLU A 5 -8.99 28.30 15.36
C GLU A 5 -7.93 28.06 14.27
N HIS A 6 -6.77 28.70 14.41
CA HIS A 6 -5.63 28.51 13.51
C HIS A 6 -5.14 27.05 13.52
N ASP A 7 -5.03 26.43 14.70
CA ASP A 7 -4.61 25.02 14.82
C ASP A 7 -5.60 24.08 14.12
N ARG A 8 -6.91 24.38 14.22
CA ARG A 8 -7.95 23.60 13.52
C ARG A 8 -7.82 23.73 12.01
N TRP A 9 -7.55 24.94 11.50
CA TRP A 9 -7.38 25.17 10.06
C TRP A 9 -6.13 24.49 9.51
N GLN A 10 -5.01 24.57 10.23
CA GLN A 10 -3.78 23.86 9.90
C GLN A 10 -4.00 22.33 9.92
N ALA A 11 -4.72 21.82 10.92
CA ALA A 11 -5.06 20.40 11.00
C ALA A 11 -5.91 19.93 9.79
N GLU A 12 -6.84 20.76 9.31
CA GLU A 12 -7.63 20.43 8.12
C GLU A 12 -6.79 20.44 6.84
N VAL A 13 -5.87 21.39 6.67
CA VAL A 13 -4.91 21.40 5.55
C VAL A 13 -4.04 20.14 5.60
N ALA A 14 -3.46 19.84 6.76
CA ALA A 14 -2.64 18.64 6.97
C ALA A 14 -3.44 17.35 6.72
N ARG A 15 -4.72 17.29 7.11
CA ARG A 15 -5.60 16.16 6.83
C ARG A 15 -5.80 15.97 5.32
N ARG A 16 -6.10 17.03 4.57
CA ARG A 16 -6.30 16.97 3.12
C ARG A 16 -5.05 16.53 2.38
N LEU A 17 -3.90 17.12 2.71
CA LEU A 17 -2.59 16.74 2.15
C LEU A 17 -2.23 15.29 2.52
N GLY A 18 -2.43 14.89 3.78
CA GLY A 18 -2.14 13.54 4.26
C GLY A 18 -3.04 12.46 3.68
N GLN A 19 -4.27 12.81 3.29
CA GLN A 19 -5.19 11.89 2.64
C GLN A 19 -5.14 11.99 1.11
N GLY A 20 -4.60 13.08 0.56
CA GLY A 20 -4.63 13.37 -0.87
C GLY A 20 -6.05 13.57 -1.42
N VAL A 21 -6.99 14.06 -0.60
CA VAL A 21 -8.39 14.27 -0.97
C VAL A 21 -8.80 15.72 -0.73
N ASP A 22 -9.79 16.20 -1.50
CA ASP A 22 -10.32 17.55 -1.39
C ASP A 22 -9.25 18.65 -1.47
N LEU A 23 -8.19 18.42 -2.25
CA LEU A 23 -7.09 19.39 -2.44
C LEU A 23 -7.56 20.64 -3.18
N GLU A 24 -8.63 20.53 -3.96
CA GLU A 24 -9.32 21.66 -4.59
C GLU A 24 -10.61 21.99 -3.86
N PHE A 25 -10.78 23.24 -3.46
CA PHE A 25 -11.94 23.66 -2.68
C PHE A 25 -12.24 25.16 -2.81
N SER A 26 -13.50 25.53 -2.58
CA SER A 26 -13.88 26.92 -2.37
C SER A 26 -13.74 27.33 -0.89
N LEU A 27 -13.68 28.63 -0.63
CA LEU A 27 -13.66 29.18 0.72
C LEU A 27 -14.82 28.64 1.57
N ALA A 28 -16.02 28.53 0.99
CA ALA A 28 -17.20 28.04 1.68
C ALA A 28 -17.10 26.55 2.05
N GLN A 29 -16.47 25.73 1.18
CA GLN A 29 -16.24 24.32 1.47
C GLN A 29 -15.22 24.13 2.59
N PHE A 30 -14.13 24.90 2.58
CA PHE A 30 -13.14 24.85 3.66
C PHE A 30 -13.72 25.35 4.98
N ALA A 31 -14.42 26.50 4.97
CA ALA A 31 -15.09 27.07 6.14
C ALA A 31 -16.05 26.06 6.79
N ARG A 32 -16.85 25.33 5.98
CA ARG A 32 -17.72 24.27 6.47
C ARG A 32 -16.96 23.12 7.13
N ALA A 33 -15.82 22.71 6.56
CA ALA A 33 -15.02 21.62 7.11
C ALA A 33 -14.39 21.96 8.47
N VAL A 34 -14.21 23.25 8.76
CA VAL A 34 -13.60 23.74 10.01
C VAL A 34 -14.60 24.47 10.92
N ASP A 35 -15.90 24.32 10.68
CA ASP A 35 -17.00 25.00 11.39
C ASP A 35 -16.79 26.52 11.55
N ALA A 36 -16.33 27.20 10.49
CA ALA A 36 -16.13 28.65 10.43
C ALA A 36 -17.12 29.31 9.46
N ALA A 37 -17.30 30.63 9.59
CA ALA A 37 -18.06 31.40 8.62
C ALA A 37 -17.22 31.68 7.37
N PRO A 38 -17.74 31.54 6.14
CA PRO A 38 -17.00 31.92 4.93
C PRO A 38 -16.63 33.41 4.88
N THR A 39 -17.34 34.25 5.63
CA THR A 39 -17.08 35.68 5.77
C THR A 39 -16.06 36.02 6.85
N ASP A 40 -15.49 35.02 7.54
CA ASP A 40 -14.48 35.23 8.58
C ASP A 40 -13.18 35.84 8.00
N PRO A 41 -12.81 37.08 8.38
CA PRO A 41 -11.60 37.73 7.88
C PRO A 41 -10.31 37.03 8.32
N ALA A 42 -10.32 36.29 9.44
CA ALA A 42 -9.15 35.54 9.89
C ALA A 42 -8.93 34.29 9.02
N LEU A 43 -10.02 33.60 8.64
CA LEU A 43 -9.94 32.46 7.71
C LEU A 43 -9.48 32.89 6.31
N GLN A 44 -9.97 34.02 5.82
CA GLN A 44 -9.54 34.57 4.52
C GLN A 44 -8.05 34.92 4.52
N ARG A 45 -7.56 35.56 5.60
CA ARG A 45 -6.12 35.84 5.77
C ARG A 45 -5.30 34.56 5.88
N PHE A 46 -5.82 33.53 6.53
CA PHE A 46 -5.16 32.24 6.61
C PHE A 46 -4.96 31.62 5.21
N LEU A 47 -6.00 31.56 4.38
CA LEU A 47 -5.88 31.02 3.02
C LEU A 47 -5.00 31.90 2.12
N ALA A 48 -5.06 33.23 2.26
CA ALA A 48 -4.15 34.14 1.58
C ALA A 48 -2.68 33.86 1.96
N GLY A 49 -2.41 33.63 3.24
CA GLY A 49 -1.08 33.24 3.72
C GLY A 49 -0.59 31.91 3.15
N LEU A 50 -1.48 30.93 2.92
CA LEU A 50 -1.11 29.68 2.21
C LEU A 50 -0.70 29.96 0.77
N VAL A 51 -1.36 30.90 0.09
CA VAL A 51 -1.01 31.30 -1.28
C VAL A 51 0.33 32.04 -1.31
N GLU A 52 0.56 32.98 -0.38
CA GLU A 52 1.83 33.69 -0.24
C GLU A 52 3.00 32.74 0.05
N ALA A 53 2.77 31.70 0.85
CA ALA A 53 3.75 30.66 1.15
C ALA A 53 3.91 29.61 0.03
N ALA A 54 3.21 29.76 -1.10
CA ALA A 54 3.16 28.78 -2.20
C ALA A 54 2.70 27.37 -1.75
N ALA A 55 1.98 27.26 -0.63
CA ALA A 55 1.36 26.03 -0.15
C ALA A 55 -0.02 25.79 -0.80
N ALA A 56 -0.61 26.83 -1.39
CA ALA A 56 -1.82 26.76 -2.19
C ALA A 56 -1.71 27.66 -3.43
N ALA A 57 -2.46 27.32 -4.47
CA ALA A 57 -2.63 28.16 -5.65
C ALA A 57 -4.10 28.58 -5.79
N PRO A 58 -4.39 29.87 -6.06
CA PRO A 58 -5.72 30.28 -6.46
C PRO A 58 -6.06 29.68 -7.82
N ILE A 59 -7.26 29.14 -7.95
CA ILE A 59 -7.80 28.62 -9.20
C ILE A 59 -9.19 29.21 -9.45
N ASP A 60 -9.46 29.54 -10.71
CA ASP A 60 -10.79 29.98 -11.13
C ASP A 60 -11.67 28.77 -11.43
N ALA A 61 -12.79 28.68 -10.72
CA ALA A 61 -13.86 27.76 -11.03
C ALA A 61 -15.09 28.55 -11.52
N TRP A 62 -15.91 27.89 -12.32
CA TRP A 62 -17.11 28.49 -12.89
C TRP A 62 -18.32 27.67 -12.48
N ARG A 63 -19.42 28.35 -12.14
CA ARG A 63 -20.67 27.71 -11.73
C ARG A 63 -21.79 28.10 -12.69
N CYS A 64 -22.71 27.17 -12.94
CA CYS A 64 -23.92 27.47 -13.68
C CYS A 64 -24.74 28.56 -12.92
N PRO A 65 -25.12 29.67 -13.58
CA PRO A 65 -25.84 30.76 -12.93
C PRO A 65 -27.32 30.44 -12.70
N MET A 66 -27.85 29.38 -13.31
CA MET A 66 -29.25 28.97 -13.16
C MET A 66 -29.51 28.51 -11.71
N PRO A 67 -30.50 29.09 -10.99
CA PRO A 67 -30.80 28.77 -9.59
C PRO A 67 -31.06 27.27 -9.36
N ASP A 68 -31.76 26.63 -10.30
CA ASP A 68 -32.12 25.21 -10.22
C ASP A 68 -30.94 24.27 -10.50
N CYS A 69 -29.83 24.79 -11.03
CA CYS A 69 -28.63 24.01 -11.33
C CYS A 69 -27.52 24.31 -10.33
N ALA A 70 -27.00 25.54 -10.32
CA ALA A 70 -25.91 25.98 -9.45
C ALA A 70 -24.71 25.02 -9.35
N ARG A 71 -24.46 24.16 -10.36
CA ARG A 71 -23.36 23.17 -10.34
C ARG A 71 -22.05 23.78 -10.84
N LEU A 72 -20.93 23.33 -10.27
CA LEU A 72 -19.59 23.63 -10.76
C LEU A 72 -19.40 23.02 -12.15
N LEU A 73 -18.92 23.84 -13.09
CA LEU A 73 -18.66 23.48 -14.47
C LEU A 73 -17.30 22.78 -14.59
N PRO A 74 -17.15 21.79 -15.49
CA PRO A 74 -15.87 21.13 -15.71
C PRO A 74 -14.81 22.15 -16.19
N ALA A 75 -13.59 22.02 -15.68
CA ALA A 75 -12.48 22.87 -16.08
C ALA A 75 -12.22 22.79 -17.59
N GLY A 76 -11.94 23.93 -18.23
CA GLY A 76 -11.63 24.01 -19.67
C GLY A 76 -12.83 24.00 -20.61
N VAL A 77 -14.06 23.93 -20.09
CA VAL A 77 -15.27 23.96 -20.92
C VAL A 77 -15.73 25.41 -21.12
N ALA A 78 -15.24 26.05 -22.19
CA ALA A 78 -15.83 27.29 -22.73
C ALA A 78 -17.11 26.94 -23.52
N SER A 79 -18.07 26.29 -22.87
CA SER A 79 -19.34 25.93 -23.50
C SER A 79 -20.37 27.03 -23.23
N THR A 80 -21.09 27.41 -24.28
CA THR A 80 -22.29 28.25 -24.16
C THR A 80 -23.45 27.49 -23.51
N LEU A 81 -23.34 26.18 -23.35
CA LEU A 81 -24.33 25.29 -22.75
C LEU A 81 -23.83 24.66 -21.46
N CYS A 82 -24.67 24.63 -20.44
CA CYS A 82 -24.43 23.88 -19.21
C CYS A 82 -24.50 22.36 -19.46
N PRO A 83 -23.48 21.56 -19.13
CA PRO A 83 -23.52 20.11 -19.35
C PRO A 83 -24.49 19.37 -18.42
N PHE A 84 -25.02 20.05 -17.39
CA PHE A 84 -25.89 19.43 -16.38
C PHE A 84 -27.37 19.74 -16.59
N CYS A 85 -27.70 21.02 -16.79
CA CYS A 85 -29.08 21.46 -16.99
C CYS A 85 -29.39 21.87 -18.43
N GLN A 86 -28.39 21.80 -19.33
CA GLN A 86 -28.50 22.12 -20.75
C GLN A 86 -28.97 23.56 -21.05
N ALA A 87 -28.95 24.45 -20.05
CA ALA A 87 -29.24 25.86 -20.26
C ALA A 87 -28.20 26.50 -21.19
N ASP A 88 -28.68 27.21 -22.21
CA ASP A 88 -27.85 28.01 -23.11
C ASP A 88 -27.67 29.41 -22.52
N TYR A 89 -26.47 29.69 -22.04
CA TYR A 89 -26.11 30.95 -21.40
C TYR A 89 -26.31 32.15 -22.32
N LYS A 90 -26.13 31.98 -23.64
CA LYS A 90 -26.32 33.06 -24.61
C LYS A 90 -27.80 33.37 -24.82
N TYR A 91 -28.65 32.34 -24.89
CA TYR A 91 -30.10 32.52 -25.01
C TYR A 91 -30.69 33.15 -23.74
N GLU A 92 -30.25 32.69 -22.58
CA GLU A 92 -30.68 33.17 -21.27
C GLU A 92 -30.08 34.55 -20.91
N GLY A 93 -29.13 35.06 -21.70
CA GLY A 93 -28.48 36.35 -21.45
C GLY A 93 -27.63 36.40 -20.16
N VAL A 94 -27.17 35.24 -19.68
CA VAL A 94 -26.38 35.09 -18.45
C VAL A 94 -24.98 34.59 -18.77
N ALA A 95 -24.05 34.76 -17.82
CA ALA A 95 -22.72 34.17 -17.91
C ALA A 95 -22.48 33.24 -16.71
N PRO A 96 -21.65 32.19 -16.84
CA PRO A 96 -21.18 31.41 -15.72
C PRO A 96 -20.66 32.30 -14.59
N ALA A 97 -21.09 32.03 -13.36
CA ALA A 97 -20.63 32.75 -12.19
C ALA A 97 -19.21 32.28 -11.82
N ARG A 98 -18.25 33.21 -11.78
CA ARG A 98 -16.88 32.92 -11.34
C ARG A 98 -16.85 32.74 -9.82
N GLU A 99 -16.29 31.64 -9.35
CA GLU A 99 -16.08 31.34 -7.93
C GLU A 99 -14.57 31.12 -7.70
N GLN A 100 -14.01 31.78 -6.69
CA GLN A 100 -12.61 31.61 -6.31
C GLN A 100 -12.43 30.28 -5.57
N HIS A 101 -11.59 29.42 -6.13
CA HIS A 101 -11.16 28.17 -5.50
C HIS A 101 -9.67 28.23 -5.15
N TYR A 102 -9.26 27.30 -4.31
CA TYR A 102 -7.88 27.08 -3.87
C TYR A 102 -7.50 25.64 -4.19
N ARG A 103 -6.28 25.42 -4.66
CA ARG A 103 -5.66 24.12 -4.84
C ARG A 103 -4.45 24.02 -3.92
N LEU A 104 -4.48 23.10 -2.95
CA LEU A 104 -3.30 22.80 -2.13
C LEU A 104 -2.21 22.15 -2.98
N VAL A 105 -0.96 22.53 -2.72
CA VAL A 105 0.20 21.91 -3.36
C VAL A 105 0.50 20.60 -2.65
N GLY A 106 0.17 19.48 -3.31
CA GLY A 106 0.36 18.13 -2.77
C GLY A 106 -0.04 17.06 -3.79
N GLU A 107 0.22 15.82 -3.44
CA GLU A 107 -0.16 14.65 -4.26
C GLU A 107 -1.61 14.23 -3.97
N THR A 108 -2.33 13.83 -5.01
CA THR A 108 -3.66 13.24 -4.85
C THR A 108 -3.57 11.77 -4.45
N SER A 109 -4.56 11.29 -3.70
CA SER A 109 -4.73 9.86 -3.44
C SER A 109 -4.80 9.08 -4.75
N ARG A 110 -4.14 7.92 -4.81
CA ARG A 110 -4.19 7.02 -5.95
C ARG A 110 -5.18 5.88 -5.72
N ASP A 111 -5.63 5.27 -6.80
CA ASP A 111 -6.43 4.05 -6.77
C ASP A 111 -5.56 2.79 -6.63
N ILE A 112 -6.09 1.75 -5.98
CA ILE A 112 -5.49 0.41 -5.97
C ILE A 112 -5.86 -0.28 -7.28
N ARG A 113 -4.96 -0.23 -8.26
CA ARG A 113 -5.31 -0.60 -9.65
C ARG A 113 -5.39 -2.11 -9.87
N TRP A 114 -4.49 -2.87 -9.26
CA TRP A 114 -4.55 -4.32 -9.11
C TRP A 114 -3.44 -4.79 -8.16
N VAL A 115 -3.62 -5.95 -7.54
CA VAL A 115 -2.74 -6.44 -6.47
C VAL A 115 -2.36 -7.90 -6.72
N ILE A 116 -1.10 -8.26 -6.45
CA ILE A 116 -0.65 -9.65 -6.35
C ILE A 116 -0.54 -10.02 -4.88
N VAL A 117 -1.24 -11.07 -4.46
CA VAL A 117 -1.16 -11.58 -3.08
C VAL A 117 -0.41 -12.90 -3.02
N ILE A 118 0.54 -12.99 -2.09
CA ILE A 118 1.45 -14.13 -1.93
C ILE A 118 1.36 -14.66 -0.50
N HIS A 119 0.94 -15.91 -0.34
CA HIS A 119 0.74 -16.51 0.98
C HIS A 119 2.05 -17.02 1.61
N GLY A 120 2.01 -17.28 2.92
CA GLY A 120 3.07 -17.96 3.67
C GLY A 120 3.03 -19.49 3.57
N MET A 121 4.00 -20.17 4.19
CA MET A 121 4.08 -21.64 4.17
C MET A 121 2.85 -22.30 4.80
N ASN A 122 2.56 -23.54 4.39
CA ASN A 122 1.55 -24.41 5.01
C ASN A 122 0.15 -23.79 5.21
N SER A 123 -0.34 -23.01 4.24
CA SER A 123 -1.68 -22.41 4.28
C SER A 123 -2.47 -22.77 3.02
N ARG A 124 -3.77 -23.07 3.18
CA ARG A 124 -4.73 -23.09 2.05
C ARG A 124 -5.02 -21.69 1.50
N ALA A 125 -4.49 -20.68 2.20
CA ALA A 125 -4.57 -19.28 1.86
C ALA A 125 -6.02 -18.77 1.68
N LYS A 126 -6.94 -19.28 2.50
CA LYS A 126 -8.35 -18.83 2.56
C LYS A 126 -8.47 -17.32 2.74
N TRP A 127 -7.49 -16.71 3.42
CA TRP A 127 -7.45 -15.26 3.58
C TRP A 127 -7.27 -14.51 2.26
N GLN A 128 -6.62 -15.09 1.25
CA GLN A 128 -6.47 -14.44 -0.06
C GLN A 128 -7.82 -14.28 -0.75
N GLU A 129 -8.71 -15.26 -0.59
CA GLU A 129 -10.09 -15.21 -1.09
C GLU A 129 -10.91 -14.20 -0.29
N ALA A 130 -10.81 -14.20 1.04
CA ALA A 130 -11.45 -13.20 1.90
C ALA A 130 -10.98 -11.78 1.57
N PHE A 131 -9.67 -11.57 1.39
CA PHE A 131 -9.09 -10.30 0.96
C PHE A 131 -9.65 -9.86 -0.40
N SER A 132 -9.68 -10.77 -1.38
CA SER A 132 -10.22 -10.46 -2.71
C SER A 132 -11.70 -10.07 -2.65
N TRP A 133 -12.50 -10.75 -1.83
CA TRP A 133 -13.91 -10.41 -1.63
C TRP A 133 -14.08 -9.06 -0.95
N GLU A 134 -13.36 -8.85 0.14
CA GLU A 134 -13.46 -7.63 0.95
C GLU A 134 -12.97 -6.39 0.19
N ILE A 135 -11.88 -6.50 -0.58
CA ILE A 135 -11.36 -5.36 -1.36
C ILE A 135 -12.31 -5.00 -2.51
N ALA A 136 -12.91 -6.01 -3.17
CA ALA A 136 -13.86 -5.79 -4.25
C ALA A 136 -15.17 -5.13 -3.76
N ASN A 137 -15.61 -5.43 -2.55
CA ASN A 137 -16.81 -4.82 -1.96
C ASN A 137 -16.55 -3.44 -1.31
N ARG A 138 -15.29 -3.09 -1.03
CA ARG A 138 -14.95 -1.80 -0.41
C ARG A 138 -14.60 -0.72 -1.42
N LEU A 139 -13.96 -1.09 -2.51
CA LEU A 139 -13.55 -0.13 -3.53
C LEU A 139 -14.74 0.20 -4.42
N SER A 140 -14.90 1.48 -4.75
CA SER A 140 -15.93 1.94 -5.69
C SER A 140 -15.59 1.61 -7.15
N TYR A 141 -14.50 0.87 -7.38
CA TYR A 141 -13.98 0.44 -8.67
C TYR A 141 -13.40 -0.97 -8.57
N SER A 142 -13.31 -1.66 -9.70
CA SER A 142 -12.73 -3.00 -9.77
C SER A 142 -11.21 -2.97 -9.62
N ALA A 143 -10.69 -3.61 -8.57
CA ALA A 143 -9.27 -3.88 -8.37
C ALA A 143 -9.00 -5.39 -8.46
N PRO A 144 -8.50 -5.90 -9.61
CA PRO A 144 -8.17 -7.31 -9.75
C PRO A 144 -7.15 -7.78 -8.71
N VAL A 145 -7.39 -8.95 -8.12
CA VAL A 145 -6.46 -9.60 -7.19
C VAL A 145 -5.94 -10.89 -7.79
N LEU A 146 -4.65 -10.93 -8.11
CA LEU A 146 -3.98 -12.17 -8.50
C LEU A 146 -3.59 -12.95 -7.26
N ILE A 147 -4.30 -14.04 -7.02
CA ILE A 147 -3.99 -14.99 -5.95
C ILE A 147 -2.91 -15.94 -6.43
N TYR A 148 -1.69 -15.80 -5.91
CA TYR A 148 -0.63 -16.78 -6.16
C TYR A 148 -0.61 -17.85 -5.06
N LYS A 149 -0.88 -19.09 -5.45
CA LYS A 149 -0.73 -20.28 -4.60
C LYS A 149 0.40 -21.17 -5.13
N TYR A 150 1.50 -21.29 -4.39
CA TYR A 150 2.61 -22.19 -4.75
C TYR A 150 2.45 -23.62 -4.18
N GLY A 151 1.32 -23.89 -3.54
CA GLY A 151 0.99 -25.18 -2.95
C GLY A 151 1.51 -25.34 -1.52
N TRP A 152 1.41 -26.56 -0.99
CA TRP A 152 1.83 -26.90 0.38
C TRP A 152 3.35 -26.91 0.50
N ALA A 153 3.98 -25.78 0.79
CA ALA A 153 5.35 -25.77 1.30
C ALA A 153 5.32 -26.15 2.78
N THR A 154 5.71 -27.39 3.08
CA THR A 154 5.87 -27.90 4.46
C THR A 154 7.34 -27.86 4.83
N ILE A 155 8.04 -28.98 4.69
CA ILE A 155 9.48 -29.13 4.96
C ILE A 155 10.36 -28.60 3.82
N ASP A 156 9.77 -28.36 2.65
CA ASP A 156 10.39 -27.84 1.43
C ASP A 156 11.12 -26.49 1.64
N VAL A 157 10.72 -25.76 2.69
CA VAL A 157 11.30 -24.46 3.12
C VAL A 157 12.73 -24.56 3.67
N PHE A 158 13.26 -25.78 3.84
CA PHE A 158 14.65 -25.98 4.24
C PHE A 158 15.61 -26.09 3.04
N ALA A 159 15.09 -26.22 1.82
CA ALA A 159 15.88 -26.48 0.62
C ALA A 159 16.03 -25.21 -0.25
N ARG A 160 17.22 -24.58 -0.22
CA ARG A 160 17.51 -23.35 -0.99
C ARG A 160 17.23 -23.47 -2.50
N TRP A 161 17.51 -24.62 -3.10
CA TRP A 161 17.26 -24.84 -4.53
C TRP A 161 15.78 -24.83 -4.87
N LEU A 162 14.93 -25.30 -3.94
CA LEU A 162 13.49 -25.31 -4.10
C LEU A 162 12.93 -23.90 -3.96
N HIS A 163 13.48 -23.07 -3.07
CA HIS A 163 13.12 -21.65 -2.99
C HIS A 163 13.34 -20.95 -4.32
N ARG A 164 14.54 -21.12 -4.92
CA ARG A 164 14.86 -20.56 -6.24
C ARG A 164 13.89 -21.05 -7.31
N ARG A 165 13.51 -22.33 -7.30
CA ARG A 165 12.53 -22.88 -8.25
C ARG A 165 11.14 -22.25 -8.07
N LEU A 166 10.69 -22.08 -6.83
CA LEU A 166 9.40 -21.45 -6.51
C LEU A 166 9.41 -19.97 -6.85
N ALA A 167 10.49 -19.25 -6.54
CA ALA A 167 10.69 -17.85 -6.90
C ALA A 167 10.69 -17.66 -8.43
N ARG A 168 11.38 -18.52 -9.20
CA ARG A 168 11.31 -18.46 -10.67
C ARG A 168 9.89 -18.66 -11.20
N ARG A 169 9.14 -19.62 -10.64
CA ARG A 169 7.73 -19.84 -11.01
C ARG A 169 6.86 -18.63 -10.66
N LEU A 170 7.11 -18.00 -9.51
CA LEU A 170 6.44 -16.77 -9.10
C LEU A 170 6.75 -15.63 -10.07
N GLY A 171 8.02 -15.41 -10.39
CA GLY A 171 8.46 -14.37 -11.33
C GLY A 171 7.86 -14.54 -12.73
N GLU A 172 7.84 -15.77 -13.27
CA GLU A 172 7.18 -16.02 -14.56
C GLU A 172 5.67 -15.77 -14.49
N ARG A 173 5.03 -16.15 -13.38
CA ARG A 173 3.60 -15.89 -13.19
C ARG A 173 3.31 -14.39 -13.08
N MET A 174 4.16 -13.63 -12.40
CA MET A 174 4.09 -12.17 -12.33
C MET A 174 4.23 -11.54 -13.71
N ARG A 175 5.23 -11.98 -14.50
CA ARG A 175 5.43 -11.49 -15.87
C ARG A 175 4.18 -11.69 -16.73
N ILE A 176 3.62 -12.91 -16.73
CA ILE A 176 2.40 -13.22 -17.47
C ILE A 176 1.24 -12.33 -17.02
N ALA A 177 1.06 -12.15 -15.72
CA ALA A 177 -0.03 -11.33 -15.18
C ALA A 177 0.13 -9.84 -15.51
N ILE A 178 1.36 -9.31 -15.45
CA ILE A 178 1.67 -7.93 -15.85
C ILE A 178 1.34 -7.72 -17.33
N GLU A 179 1.69 -8.68 -18.19
CA GLU A 179 1.37 -8.60 -19.61
C GLU A 179 -0.14 -8.65 -19.88
N GLN A 180 -0.87 -9.51 -19.17
CA GLN A 180 -2.33 -9.54 -19.23
C GLN A 180 -2.97 -8.23 -18.74
N ALA A 181 -2.45 -7.66 -17.64
CA ALA A 181 -2.92 -6.38 -17.11
C ALA A 181 -2.75 -5.26 -18.15
N ARG A 182 -1.61 -5.22 -18.84
CA ARG A 182 -1.36 -4.27 -19.95
C ARG A 182 -2.37 -4.42 -21.08
N GLN A 183 -2.64 -5.64 -21.51
CA GLN A 183 -3.63 -5.92 -22.56
C GLN A 183 -5.05 -5.49 -22.15
N SER A 184 -5.38 -5.58 -20.86
CA SER A 184 -6.64 -5.11 -20.29
C SER A 184 -6.65 -3.62 -19.89
N ARG A 185 -5.65 -2.82 -20.33
CA ARG A 185 -5.51 -1.38 -20.03
C ARG A 185 -5.39 -1.04 -18.53
N HIS A 186 -4.97 -2.00 -17.70
CA HIS A 186 -4.52 -1.72 -16.34
C HIS A 186 -3.07 -1.23 -16.35
N PRO A 187 -2.66 -0.42 -15.36
CA PRO A 187 -1.26 -0.04 -15.19
C PRO A 187 -0.36 -1.26 -15.04
N ALA A 188 0.84 -1.18 -15.62
CA ALA A 188 1.78 -2.30 -15.67
C ALA A 188 2.35 -2.71 -14.29
N GLN A 189 2.29 -1.82 -13.29
CA GLN A 189 2.92 -2.02 -11.99
C GLN A 189 1.86 -2.47 -10.97
N PRO A 190 1.86 -3.75 -10.54
CA PRO A 190 0.98 -4.21 -9.47
C PRO A 190 1.51 -3.76 -8.12
N ASP A 191 0.58 -3.55 -7.20
CA ASP A 191 0.91 -3.58 -5.77
C ASP A 191 1.07 -5.04 -5.31
N ILE A 192 1.83 -5.28 -4.24
CA ILE A 192 2.07 -6.63 -3.73
C ILE A 192 1.74 -6.71 -2.24
N ILE A 193 1.08 -7.78 -1.83
CA ILE A 193 0.96 -8.15 -0.41
C ILE A 193 1.53 -9.56 -0.23
N ALA A 194 2.62 -9.65 0.54
CA ALA A 194 3.30 -10.91 0.79
C ALA A 194 3.35 -11.24 2.28
N HIS A 195 3.12 -12.52 2.62
CA HIS A 195 3.14 -13.00 3.99
C HIS A 195 4.24 -14.04 4.21
N SER A 196 4.97 -13.94 5.34
CA SER A 196 5.86 -15.01 5.83
C SER A 196 6.76 -15.56 4.71
N PHE A 197 6.78 -16.86 4.44
CA PHE A 197 7.60 -17.46 3.37
C PHE A 197 7.40 -16.83 1.98
N GLY A 198 6.20 -16.32 1.68
CA GLY A 198 5.92 -15.58 0.45
C GLY A 198 6.79 -14.33 0.29
N THR A 199 7.15 -13.66 1.39
CA THR A 199 8.08 -12.52 1.38
C THR A 199 9.48 -12.92 0.92
N LEU A 200 9.95 -14.09 1.33
CA LEU A 200 11.24 -14.62 0.90
C LEU A 200 11.23 -14.96 -0.60
N LEU A 201 10.17 -15.59 -1.10
CA LEU A 201 10.04 -15.86 -2.53
C LEU A 201 10.01 -14.56 -3.35
N LEU A 202 9.29 -13.55 -2.88
CA LEU A 202 9.27 -12.22 -3.49
C LEU A 202 10.67 -11.60 -3.52
N SER A 203 11.42 -11.63 -2.40
CA SER A 203 12.78 -11.09 -2.35
C SER A 203 13.71 -11.77 -3.37
N GLN A 204 13.55 -13.08 -3.59
CA GLN A 204 14.32 -13.81 -4.60
C GLN A 204 13.93 -13.43 -6.03
N VAL A 205 12.65 -13.13 -6.30
CA VAL A 205 12.24 -12.57 -7.60
C VAL A 205 12.86 -11.18 -7.82
N LEU A 206 12.89 -10.37 -6.77
CA LEU A 206 13.49 -9.03 -6.82
C LEU A 206 15.02 -9.09 -6.99
N GLU A 207 15.70 -10.14 -6.53
CA GLU A 207 17.14 -10.30 -6.76
C GLU A 207 17.52 -10.98 -8.08
N ASP A 208 16.61 -11.77 -8.67
CA ASP A 208 16.92 -12.56 -9.87
C ASP A 208 16.99 -11.66 -11.13
N PRO A 209 18.16 -11.60 -11.81
CA PRO A 209 18.34 -10.80 -13.02
C PRO A 209 17.36 -11.15 -14.14
N ALA A 210 16.85 -12.39 -14.16
CA ALA A 210 15.87 -12.81 -15.15
C ALA A 210 14.54 -12.05 -15.04
N PHE A 211 14.25 -11.39 -13.91
CA PHE A 211 13.05 -10.58 -13.68
C PHE A 211 13.37 -9.11 -13.38
N ALA A 212 14.57 -8.65 -13.77
CA ALA A 212 15.01 -7.27 -13.57
C ALA A 212 14.21 -6.26 -14.40
N ASP A 213 13.48 -6.71 -15.42
CA ASP A 213 12.56 -5.93 -16.23
C ASP A 213 11.25 -5.58 -15.51
N LEU A 214 10.84 -6.40 -14.54
CA LEU A 214 9.59 -6.22 -13.82
C LEU A 214 9.66 -5.00 -12.89
N ARG A 215 8.55 -4.27 -12.81
CA ARG A 215 8.35 -3.07 -11.98
C ARG A 215 7.10 -3.24 -11.14
N PHE A 216 7.15 -2.76 -9.90
CA PHE A 216 6.11 -2.96 -8.92
C PHE A 216 5.74 -1.63 -8.28
N GLY A 217 4.47 -1.48 -7.92
CA GLY A 217 3.97 -0.36 -7.15
C GLY A 217 4.39 -0.50 -5.69
N ARG A 218 3.42 -0.38 -4.78
CA ARG A 218 3.65 -0.45 -3.34
C ARG A 218 3.62 -1.89 -2.85
N ILE A 219 4.59 -2.25 -2.02
CA ILE A 219 4.75 -3.60 -1.45
C ILE A 219 4.44 -3.57 0.03
N ILE A 220 3.52 -4.42 0.48
CA ILE A 220 3.27 -4.72 1.88
C ILE A 220 3.85 -6.10 2.18
N THR A 221 4.71 -6.17 3.19
CA THR A 221 5.18 -7.43 3.76
C THR A 221 4.59 -7.58 5.16
N ALA A 222 3.98 -8.72 5.45
CA ALA A 222 3.39 -9.04 6.76
C ALA A 222 4.10 -10.25 7.36
N ALA A 223 4.49 -10.16 8.63
CA ALA A 223 5.24 -11.21 9.33
C ALA A 223 6.43 -11.73 8.49
N SER A 224 7.18 -10.80 7.91
CA SER A 224 8.23 -11.10 6.94
C SER A 224 9.36 -11.95 7.53
N ILE A 225 9.88 -12.85 6.70
CA ILE A 225 11.12 -13.58 7.00
C ILE A 225 12.28 -13.16 6.09
N VAL A 226 12.14 -12.02 5.41
CA VAL A 226 13.24 -11.38 4.67
C VAL A 226 14.27 -10.83 5.65
N ARG A 227 15.52 -10.79 5.23
CA ARG A 227 16.58 -10.24 6.05
C ARG A 227 16.39 -8.73 6.29
N PRO A 228 16.67 -8.23 7.49
CA PRO A 228 16.65 -6.80 7.80
C PRO A 228 17.52 -5.94 6.88
N ASP A 229 18.66 -6.48 6.44
CA ASP A 229 19.64 -5.84 5.57
C ASP A 229 19.39 -6.11 4.06
N PHE A 230 18.17 -6.50 3.69
CA PHE A 230 17.78 -6.59 2.28
C PHE A 230 17.72 -5.19 1.67
N ASP A 231 18.34 -5.03 0.49
CA ASP A 231 18.57 -3.74 -0.16
C ASP A 231 17.30 -3.20 -0.86
N TRP A 232 16.32 -2.83 -0.05
CA TRP A 232 15.09 -2.16 -0.50
C TRP A 232 15.38 -0.77 -1.05
N ASP A 233 16.37 -0.07 -0.51
CA ASP A 233 16.73 1.29 -0.90
C ASP A 233 17.16 1.34 -2.36
N ARG A 234 18.01 0.41 -2.80
CA ARG A 234 18.37 0.29 -4.21
C ARG A 234 17.15 0.02 -5.10
N LEU A 235 16.25 -0.87 -4.67
CA LEU A 235 15.06 -1.20 -5.47
C LEU A 235 14.11 -0.01 -5.63
N VAL A 236 14.00 0.84 -4.62
CA VAL A 236 13.21 2.07 -4.69
C VAL A 236 13.93 3.13 -5.53
N ALA A 237 15.24 3.33 -5.32
CA ALA A 237 16.04 4.28 -6.08
C ALA A 237 16.07 3.97 -7.59
N ASP A 238 16.12 2.68 -7.96
CA ASP A 238 16.07 2.21 -9.35
C ASP A 238 14.65 2.31 -9.97
N GLY A 239 13.66 2.79 -9.20
CA GLY A 239 12.25 2.83 -9.59
C GLY A 239 11.64 1.44 -9.80
N ARG A 240 12.26 0.39 -9.26
CA ARG A 240 11.79 -1.00 -9.40
C ARG A 240 10.61 -1.30 -8.49
N VAL A 241 10.58 -0.65 -7.34
CA VAL A 241 9.51 -0.71 -6.34
C VAL A 241 9.15 0.73 -5.97
N GLU A 242 7.87 1.08 -5.91
CA GLU A 242 7.44 2.45 -5.54
C GLU A 242 7.73 2.73 -4.06
N ALA A 243 7.30 1.82 -3.17
CA ALA A 243 7.50 1.93 -1.73
C ALA A 243 7.29 0.60 -1.02
N VAL A 244 7.80 0.48 0.21
CA VAL A 244 7.70 -0.75 1.01
C VAL A 244 7.16 -0.46 2.40
N LEU A 245 6.11 -1.17 2.79
CA LEU A 245 5.60 -1.27 4.15
C LEU A 245 5.95 -2.64 4.72
N ASN A 246 6.64 -2.67 5.85
CA ASN A 246 6.86 -3.87 6.65
C ASN A 246 5.96 -3.83 7.88
N HIS A 247 4.88 -4.62 7.85
CA HIS A 247 3.92 -4.73 8.95
C HIS A 247 4.32 -5.89 9.88
N VAL A 248 4.85 -5.51 11.03
CA VAL A 248 5.50 -6.36 12.03
C VAL A 248 4.50 -6.78 13.11
N GLY A 249 4.47 -8.07 13.43
CA GLY A 249 3.63 -8.62 14.51
C GLY A 249 4.38 -8.59 15.83
N GLY A 250 3.90 -7.85 16.82
CA GLY A 250 4.56 -7.73 18.13
C GLY A 250 4.60 -9.03 18.94
N GLN A 251 3.71 -9.99 18.63
CA GLN A 251 3.62 -11.30 19.28
C GLN A 251 4.04 -12.45 18.34
N ASP A 252 4.74 -12.14 17.25
CA ASP A 252 5.20 -13.15 16.30
C ASP A 252 6.37 -13.98 16.86
N ALA A 253 6.04 -15.18 17.35
CA ALA A 253 7.02 -16.12 17.86
C ALA A 253 7.77 -16.90 16.76
N ALA A 254 7.31 -16.91 15.52
CA ALA A 254 7.89 -17.75 14.46
C ALA A 254 9.03 -17.04 13.72
N VAL A 255 8.85 -15.77 13.37
CA VAL A 255 9.81 -14.97 12.59
C VAL A 255 11.22 -14.90 13.19
N PRO A 256 11.42 -14.77 14.52
CA PRO A 256 12.77 -14.71 15.11
C PRO A 256 13.63 -15.94 14.79
N TYR A 257 12.99 -17.10 14.65
CA TYR A 257 13.68 -18.38 14.42
C TYR A 257 13.95 -18.67 12.94
N ALA A 258 13.31 -17.93 12.01
CA ALA A 258 13.42 -18.20 10.57
C ALA A 258 14.88 -18.17 10.08
N GLN A 259 15.71 -17.29 10.62
CA GLN A 259 17.12 -17.13 10.23
C GLN A 259 17.99 -18.38 10.44
N TYR A 260 17.60 -19.22 11.41
CA TYR A 260 18.34 -20.43 11.79
C TYR A 260 17.97 -21.63 10.92
N ALA A 261 16.70 -21.77 10.56
CA ALA A 261 16.21 -22.95 9.85
C ALA A 261 16.10 -22.73 8.34
N ILE A 262 15.72 -21.53 7.90
CA ILE A 262 15.38 -21.25 6.50
C ILE A 262 16.59 -20.57 5.80
N PRO A 263 17.14 -21.18 4.73
CA PRO A 263 18.24 -20.58 4.00
C PRO A 263 17.87 -19.22 3.38
N GLY A 264 18.67 -18.19 3.70
CA GLY A 264 18.48 -16.83 3.20
C GLY A 264 17.45 -15.98 3.95
N ALA A 265 16.75 -16.54 4.94
CA ALA A 265 15.80 -15.80 5.75
C ALA A 265 16.48 -14.97 6.85
N GLY A 266 15.73 -14.00 7.39
CA GLY A 266 16.05 -13.20 8.55
C GLY A 266 14.79 -12.72 9.29
N PRO A 267 14.94 -12.07 10.45
CA PRO A 267 13.81 -11.71 11.30
C PRO A 267 13.16 -10.36 10.93
N GLY A 268 13.09 -10.00 9.64
CA GLY A 268 12.63 -8.67 9.20
C GLY A 268 11.22 -8.31 9.70
N GLY A 269 10.33 -9.30 9.82
CA GLY A 269 8.98 -9.13 10.37
C GLY A 269 8.90 -8.95 11.88
N VAL A 270 10.04 -8.80 12.58
CA VAL A 270 10.14 -8.51 14.02
C VAL A 270 11.06 -7.32 14.28
N VAL A 271 12.27 -7.35 13.71
CA VAL A 271 13.27 -6.28 13.94
C VAL A 271 13.11 -5.10 12.98
N GLY A 272 12.37 -5.26 11.89
CA GLY A 272 12.24 -4.28 10.81
C GLY A 272 13.27 -4.47 9.68
N TYR A 273 13.08 -3.74 8.58
CA TYR A 273 14.10 -3.56 7.54
C TYR A 273 14.88 -2.28 7.80
N GLN A 274 16.17 -2.30 7.47
CA GLN A 274 17.11 -1.21 7.74
C GLN A 274 17.10 -0.11 6.67
N GLY A 275 16.47 -0.36 5.52
CA GLY A 275 16.41 0.61 4.43
C GLY A 275 15.62 1.87 4.79
N GLN A 276 16.11 3.03 4.36
CA GLN A 276 15.47 4.33 4.58
C GLN A 276 14.18 4.49 3.76
N ALA A 277 14.08 3.81 2.62
CA ALA A 277 12.91 3.80 1.76
C ALA A 277 11.81 2.83 2.23
N VAL A 278 11.97 2.23 3.42
CA VAL A 278 11.00 1.31 4.02
C VAL A 278 10.30 1.99 5.20
N LEU A 279 8.99 1.84 5.25
CA LEU A 279 8.21 2.12 6.44
C LEU A 279 8.00 0.84 7.26
N ASN A 280 8.59 0.74 8.45
CA ASN A 280 8.32 -0.35 9.38
C ASN A 280 7.21 0.08 10.35
N VAL A 281 6.19 -0.76 10.52
CA VAL A 281 5.07 -0.51 11.44
C VAL A 281 4.83 -1.73 12.30
N ARG A 282 4.72 -1.54 13.61
CA ARG A 282 4.47 -2.63 14.57
C ARG A 282 3.00 -2.63 15.02
N ALA A 283 2.39 -3.80 14.99
CA ALA A 283 1.12 -4.08 15.65
C ALA A 283 1.37 -4.97 16.87
N ASP A 284 1.32 -4.38 18.07
CA ASP A 284 1.71 -5.05 19.32
C ASP A 284 0.87 -6.28 19.66
N SER A 285 -0.40 -6.32 19.22
CA SER A 285 -1.31 -7.43 19.48
C SER A 285 -1.28 -8.53 18.42
N PHE A 286 -0.49 -8.35 17.35
CA PHE A 286 -0.53 -9.26 16.21
C PHE A 286 0.52 -10.36 16.35
N GLY A 287 0.08 -11.61 16.22
CA GLY A 287 0.95 -12.77 15.99
C GLY A 287 1.16 -13.05 14.49
N HIS A 288 1.80 -14.17 14.17
CA HIS A 288 2.27 -14.49 12.82
C HIS A 288 1.21 -14.43 11.71
N SER A 289 0.00 -14.89 12.00
CA SER A 289 -1.12 -14.93 11.03
C SER A 289 -2.25 -13.98 11.41
N SER A 290 -2.10 -13.19 12.47
CA SER A 290 -3.17 -12.35 13.02
C SER A 290 -3.65 -11.29 12.03
N PHE A 291 -2.79 -10.84 11.12
CA PHE A 291 -3.11 -9.91 10.02
C PHE A 291 -4.29 -10.35 9.16
N PHE A 292 -4.49 -11.67 9.06
CA PHE A 292 -5.41 -12.30 8.12
C PHE A 292 -6.65 -12.89 8.78
N ILE A 293 -6.79 -12.70 10.10
CA ILE A 293 -8.03 -12.93 10.81
C ILE A 293 -9.07 -11.93 10.25
N PRO A 294 -10.30 -12.35 9.93
CA PRO A 294 -11.28 -11.50 9.21
C PRO A 294 -11.45 -10.10 9.80
N GLU A 295 -11.53 -9.99 11.12
CA GLU A 295 -11.70 -8.73 11.84
C GLU A 295 -10.49 -7.80 11.62
N ASN A 296 -9.28 -8.33 11.82
CA ASN A 296 -8.03 -7.58 11.63
C ASN A 296 -7.83 -7.18 10.17
N LEU A 297 -8.07 -8.11 9.25
CA LEU A 297 -7.96 -7.85 7.82
C LEU A 297 -8.92 -6.73 7.41
N SER A 298 -10.20 -6.84 7.81
CA SER A 298 -11.24 -5.83 7.58
C SER A 298 -10.82 -4.44 8.07
N LEU A 299 -10.23 -4.36 9.26
CA LEU A 299 -9.69 -3.10 9.80
C LEU A 299 -8.52 -2.57 8.96
N LEU A 300 -7.57 -3.43 8.59
CA LEU A 300 -6.37 -3.06 7.83
C LEU A 300 -6.69 -2.48 6.45
N ILE A 301 -7.71 -3.01 5.78
CA ILE A 301 -8.11 -2.56 4.43
C ILE A 301 -9.32 -1.60 4.45
N SER A 302 -9.78 -1.19 5.63
CA SER A 302 -10.76 -0.10 5.76
C SER A 302 -10.17 1.23 5.25
N ARG A 303 -11.00 2.22 4.92
CA ARG A 303 -10.53 3.55 4.43
C ARG A 303 -9.52 4.24 5.35
N GLN A 304 -9.61 3.95 6.64
CA GLN A 304 -8.70 4.48 7.66
C GLN A 304 -7.60 3.48 8.04
N GLY A 305 -7.69 2.25 7.56
CA GLY A 305 -6.76 1.17 7.84
C GLY A 305 -5.37 1.40 7.26
N LEU A 306 -4.38 0.78 7.89
CA LEU A 306 -2.97 0.91 7.54
C LEU A 306 -2.69 0.50 6.09
N TRP A 307 -3.22 -0.65 5.64
CA TRP A 307 -2.93 -1.18 4.31
C TRP A 307 -3.59 -0.33 3.23
N HIS A 308 -4.85 0.03 3.40
CA HIS A 308 -5.51 0.92 2.46
C HIS A 308 -4.79 2.27 2.39
N GLY A 309 -4.50 2.89 3.54
CA GLY A 309 -3.79 4.16 3.62
C GLY A 309 -2.42 4.11 2.94
N PHE A 310 -1.63 3.07 3.20
CA PHE A 310 -0.34 2.89 2.54
C PHE A 310 -0.49 2.67 1.04
N LEU A 311 -1.55 2.00 0.57
CA LEU A 311 -1.76 1.76 -0.85
C LEU A 311 -2.33 2.98 -1.59
N THR A 312 -2.97 3.94 -0.93
CA THR A 312 -3.70 5.02 -1.63
C THR A 312 -3.17 6.43 -1.34
N ARG A 313 -2.71 6.70 -0.11
CA ARG A 313 -2.38 8.07 0.32
C ARG A 313 -1.02 8.54 -0.19
N PRO A 314 -0.79 9.86 -0.30
CA PRO A 314 0.54 10.43 -0.52
C PRO A 314 1.56 9.95 0.51
N LEU A 315 2.70 9.42 0.05
CA LEU A 315 3.70 8.84 0.94
C LEU A 315 4.43 9.90 1.77
N ALA A 316 4.61 11.11 1.22
CA ALA A 316 5.28 12.22 1.89
C ALA A 316 4.64 12.64 3.23
N HIS A 317 3.36 12.33 3.42
CA HIS A 317 2.59 12.65 4.62
C HIS A 317 2.08 11.39 5.35
N PHE A 318 2.51 10.20 4.92
CA PHE A 318 2.00 8.95 5.47
C PHE A 318 2.79 8.53 6.71
N HIS A 319 2.30 8.93 7.88
CA HIS A 319 2.90 8.62 9.18
C HIS A 319 1.93 7.79 10.03
N PRO A 320 1.88 6.45 9.86
CA PRO A 320 0.99 5.62 10.63
C PRO A 320 1.46 5.43 12.08
N PRO A 321 0.53 5.19 13.03
CA PRO A 321 0.89 4.84 14.39
C PRO A 321 1.66 3.50 14.41
N GLY A 322 2.58 3.37 15.37
CA GLY A 322 3.44 2.19 15.48
C GLY A 322 4.61 2.17 14.48
N ALA A 323 4.80 3.25 13.70
CA ALA A 323 5.98 3.39 12.86
C ALA A 323 7.27 3.42 13.71
N PHE A 324 8.30 2.71 13.26
CA PHE A 324 9.58 2.66 13.95
C PHE A 324 10.76 2.53 12.97
N VAL A 325 11.95 2.89 13.43
CA VAL A 325 13.21 2.70 12.68
C VAL A 325 13.87 1.43 13.19
N ALA A 326 14.26 0.53 12.27
CA ALA A 326 14.95 -0.70 12.62
C ALA A 326 16.36 -0.40 13.15
N GLU A 327 16.91 -1.30 13.97
CA GLU A 327 18.28 -1.16 14.45
C GLU A 327 19.28 -1.21 13.27
N PRO A 328 20.23 -0.27 13.17
CA PRO A 328 21.08 -0.09 11.99
C PRO A 328 22.12 -1.20 11.79
N HIS A 329 22.27 -2.15 12.74
CA HIS A 329 23.36 -3.12 12.75
C HIS A 329 22.91 -4.56 13.01
N TRP A 330 21.73 -4.96 12.53
CA TRP A 330 21.36 -6.37 12.50
C TRP A 330 22.46 -7.19 11.82
N GLN A 331 22.94 -8.21 12.51
CA GLN A 331 23.87 -9.19 11.99
C GLN A 331 23.18 -10.55 11.92
N PRO A 332 23.44 -11.35 10.87
CA PRO A 332 23.00 -12.73 10.85
C PRO A 332 23.55 -13.49 12.07
N ALA A 333 22.77 -14.45 12.57
CA ALA A 333 23.28 -15.39 13.56
C ALA A 333 24.63 -16.03 13.12
N PRO A 334 25.50 -16.44 14.06
CA PRO A 334 26.81 -17.00 13.75
C PRO A 334 26.75 -18.11 12.70
N LEU A 335 27.75 -18.16 11.81
CA LEU A 335 27.75 -19.11 10.69
C LEU A 335 27.63 -20.56 11.18
N LEU A 336 28.39 -20.93 12.22
CA LEU A 336 28.38 -22.28 12.78
C LEU A 336 27.00 -22.67 13.32
N THR A 337 26.33 -21.78 14.06
CA THR A 337 25.00 -22.07 14.60
C THR A 337 24.01 -22.29 13.46
N ARG A 338 24.04 -21.43 12.44
CA ARG A 338 23.21 -21.57 11.23
C ARG A 338 23.51 -22.86 10.46
N LEU A 339 24.78 -23.27 10.36
CA LEU A 339 25.15 -24.52 9.69
C LEU A 339 24.62 -25.73 10.45
N CYS A 340 24.80 -25.78 11.77
CA CYS A 340 24.30 -26.86 12.61
C CYS A 340 22.76 -26.97 12.56
N THR A 341 22.05 -25.85 12.74
CA THR A 341 20.58 -25.84 12.73
C THR A 341 20.02 -26.21 11.35
N ARG A 342 20.67 -25.78 10.26
CA ARG A 342 20.28 -26.16 8.90
C ARG A 342 20.58 -27.61 8.58
N ALA A 343 21.71 -28.15 9.03
CA ALA A 343 22.02 -29.56 8.86
C ALA A 343 20.97 -30.43 9.56
N MET A 344 20.58 -30.05 10.78
CA MET A 344 19.49 -30.70 11.52
C MET A 344 18.14 -30.57 10.80
N ALA A 345 17.78 -29.37 10.33
CA ALA A 345 16.54 -29.15 9.58
C ALA A 345 16.52 -29.93 8.25
N TYR A 346 17.68 -30.06 7.59
CA TYR A 346 17.82 -30.83 6.35
C TYR A 346 17.77 -32.34 6.60
N ALA A 347 18.32 -32.83 7.71
CA ALA A 347 18.16 -34.21 8.13
C ALA A 347 16.68 -34.52 8.40
N LEU A 348 15.97 -33.63 9.11
CA LEU A 348 14.53 -33.72 9.30
C LEU A 348 13.77 -33.72 7.96
N PHE A 349 14.17 -32.86 7.02
CA PHE A 349 13.62 -32.85 5.66
C PHE A 349 13.80 -34.22 4.97
N ALA A 350 15.01 -34.78 4.98
CA ALA A 350 15.30 -36.05 4.31
C ALA A 350 14.48 -37.20 4.88
N VAL A 351 14.23 -37.20 6.20
CA VAL A 351 13.40 -38.21 6.87
C VAL A 351 11.91 -38.02 6.55
N LEU A 352 11.41 -36.78 6.57
CA LEU A 352 9.98 -36.50 6.43
C LEU A 352 9.51 -36.32 4.98
N ALA A 353 10.40 -36.05 4.03
CA ALA A 353 10.06 -35.78 2.63
C ALA A 353 9.32 -36.93 1.93
N PRO A 354 9.70 -38.20 2.09
CA PRO A 354 8.95 -39.30 1.51
C PRO A 354 7.49 -39.34 1.99
N PHE A 355 7.27 -39.09 3.29
CA PHE A 355 5.93 -39.06 3.89
C PHE A 355 5.13 -37.84 3.44
N SER A 356 5.75 -36.67 3.37
CA SER A 356 5.10 -35.46 2.84
C SER A 356 4.72 -35.62 1.38
N TRP A 357 5.57 -36.28 0.57
CA TRP A 357 5.28 -36.57 -0.84
C TRP A 357 4.13 -37.57 -0.98
N LEU A 358 4.15 -38.65 -0.19
CA LEU A 358 3.08 -39.65 -0.17
C LEU A 358 1.73 -39.03 0.24
N ARG A 359 1.72 -38.19 1.27
CA ARG A 359 0.51 -37.46 1.69
C ARG A 359 -0.06 -36.59 0.57
N ARG A 360 0.78 -35.84 -0.15
CA ARG A 360 0.32 -34.99 -1.28
C ARG A 360 -0.26 -35.80 -2.44
N ARG A 361 0.06 -37.10 -2.56
CA ARG A 361 -0.58 -37.99 -3.53
C ARG A 361 -1.94 -38.52 -3.06
N LEU A 362 -2.15 -38.60 -1.75
CA LEU A 362 -3.37 -39.15 -1.16
C LEU A 362 -4.42 -38.06 -0.88
N ASP A 363 -4.00 -36.82 -0.65
CA ASP A 363 -4.85 -35.64 -0.41
C ASP A 363 -4.25 -34.43 -1.18
N PRO A 364 -4.54 -34.32 -2.50
CA PRO A 364 -3.90 -33.35 -3.40
C PRO A 364 -4.25 -31.87 -3.15
#